data_AF-A0A8R1XZF9-F1
#
_entry.id   AF-A0A8R1XZF9-F1
#
_cell.length_a   1.000
_cell.length_b   1.000
_cell.length_c   1.000
_cell.angle_alpha   90.00
_cell.angle_beta   90.00
_cell.angle_gamma   90.00
#
_symmetry.space_group_name_H-M   'P 1'
#
loop_
_entity.id
_entity.type
_entity.pdbx_description
1 polymer ?
#
loop_
_entity_poly.entity_id
_entity_poly.type
_entity_poly.pdbx_seq_one_letter_code
_entity_poly.pdbx_strand_id
1 'polypeptide(L)'
;MEDFHDVAAFPSVTIDCSWMGVEGWFLILLVVSNHDAIYEEKFRSSNSVAFHSAIVSKLKNILLKPIQLWSYFYCHWPRSCTVFAISLWIIVQWYFTFIEFGLVFFISSLFFVLFINLGNRKSNELSAYSVFNPHCERLPGTLTAEHFERDLLKREVLHQ
;
A
#
# COMPACT_ATOMS: atom_id res chain seq x y z
N MET A 1 11.47 -1.24 41.06
CA MET A 1 10.07 -0.85 40.86
C MET A 1 10.11 0.56 40.30
N GLU A 2 10.27 0.69 38.98
CA GLU A 2 9.93 1.92 38.26
C GLU A 2 9.15 1.47 37.02
N ASP A 3 7.87 1.79 37.12
CA ASP A 3 6.76 1.85 36.18
C ASP A 3 6.78 1.04 34.87
N PHE A 4 6.04 -0.07 34.98
CA PHE A 4 5.52 -0.94 33.94
C PHE A 4 4.26 -0.36 33.25
N HIS A 5 4.16 0.96 33.15
CA HIS A 5 2.96 1.66 32.67
C HIS A 5 3.19 2.35 31.32
N ASP A 6 3.75 1.64 30.36
CA ASP A 6 3.58 1.96 28.94
C ASP A 6 3.54 0.65 28.13
N VAL A 7 2.62 -0.24 28.50
CA VAL A 7 2.05 -1.18 27.51
C VAL A 7 1.17 -0.33 26.61
N ALA A 8 1.82 0.44 25.75
CA ALA A 8 1.19 1.32 24.79
C ALA A 8 0.12 0.50 24.07
N ALA A 9 -1.12 0.94 24.26
CA ALA A 9 -2.31 0.36 23.68
C ALA A 9 -2.02 -0.07 22.25
N PHE A 10 -2.23 -1.35 21.94
CA PHE A 10 -2.35 -1.78 20.55
C PHE A 10 -3.28 -0.78 19.86
N PRO A 11 -2.79 0.03 18.90
CA PRO A 11 -3.70 0.90 18.19
C PRO A 11 -4.68 -0.06 17.53
N SER A 12 -5.93 0.00 17.98
CA SER A 12 -7.06 -0.55 17.26
C SER A 12 -6.80 -0.24 15.81
N VAL A 13 -6.76 -1.27 14.96
CA VAL A 13 -6.69 -1.14 13.50
C VAL A 13 -7.96 -0.41 13.07
N THR A 14 -7.96 0.87 13.33
CA THR A 14 -8.87 1.86 12.82
C THR A 14 -8.25 2.11 11.46
N ILE A 15 -8.90 1.52 10.46
CA ILE A 15 -8.65 1.86 9.07
C ILE A 15 -8.97 3.35 8.99
N ASP A 16 -7.94 4.17 9.22
CA ASP A 16 -8.06 5.61 9.25
C ASP A 16 -8.43 6.06 7.84
N CYS A 17 -9.51 6.83 7.69
CA CYS A 17 -10.09 7.16 6.37
C CYS A 17 -9.12 7.89 5.42
N SER A 18 -7.98 8.36 5.93
CA SER A 18 -6.88 8.92 5.15
C SER A 18 -6.17 7.91 4.23
N TRP A 19 -6.46 6.61 4.35
CA TRP A 19 -5.76 5.53 3.65
C TRP A 19 -6.08 5.34 2.16
N MET A 20 -7.29 5.68 1.72
CA MET A 20 -7.72 5.50 0.33
C MET A 20 -7.42 6.77 -0.48
N GLY A 21 -6.15 7.12 -0.66
CA GLY A 21 -5.81 8.34 -1.39
C GLY A 21 -4.35 8.50 -1.79
N VAL A 22 -4.07 8.19 -3.05
CA VAL A 22 -3.17 8.94 -3.96
C VAL A 22 -1.67 8.55 -4.07
N GLU A 23 -0.98 8.00 -3.07
CA GLU A 23 0.49 7.78 -3.24
C GLU A 23 0.85 6.67 -4.25
N GLY A 24 0.18 5.52 -4.23
CA GLY A 24 0.45 4.41 -5.17
C GLY A 24 0.08 4.74 -6.63
N TRP A 25 -0.88 5.65 -6.83
CA TRP A 25 -1.23 6.14 -8.16
C TRP A 25 -0.16 7.05 -8.74
N PHE A 26 0.66 7.69 -7.89
CA PHE A 26 1.66 8.67 -8.33
C PHE A 26 2.79 8.04 -9.16
N LEU A 27 3.20 6.80 -8.84
CA LEU A 27 4.22 6.08 -9.62
C LEU A 27 3.69 5.59 -10.97
N ILE A 28 2.45 5.12 -11.03
CA ILE A 28 1.80 4.77 -12.32
C ILE A 28 1.58 6.05 -13.14
N LEU A 29 1.17 7.15 -12.51
CA LEU A 29 1.06 8.46 -13.17
C LEU A 29 2.41 9.00 -13.63
N LEU A 30 3.51 8.74 -12.92
CA LEU A 30 4.85 9.12 -13.37
C LEU A 30 5.31 8.28 -14.56
N VAL A 31 5.09 6.97 -14.53
CA VAL A 31 5.41 6.08 -15.66
C VAL A 31 4.54 6.42 -16.88
N VAL A 32 3.24 6.67 -16.67
CA VAL A 32 2.32 7.13 -17.72
C VAL A 32 2.70 8.53 -18.20
N SER A 33 3.03 9.48 -17.32
CA SER A 33 3.44 10.84 -17.70
C SER A 33 4.74 10.84 -18.50
N ASN A 34 5.68 9.96 -18.17
CA ASN A 34 6.93 9.85 -18.90
C ASN A 34 6.72 9.23 -20.29
N HIS A 35 5.73 8.33 -20.43
CA HIS A 35 5.30 7.82 -21.73
C HIS A 35 4.54 8.90 -22.55
N ASP A 36 3.78 9.77 -21.89
CA ASP A 36 3.05 10.88 -22.52
C ASP A 36 3.99 11.96 -23.11
N ALA A 37 5.18 12.14 -22.56
CA ALA A 37 6.19 13.09 -23.09
C ALA A 37 6.63 12.77 -24.53
N ILE A 38 6.48 11.51 -24.97
CA ILE A 38 6.78 11.09 -26.35
C ILE A 38 5.70 11.56 -27.33
N TYR A 39 4.49 11.91 -26.86
CA TYR A 39 3.37 12.37 -27.70
C TYR A 39 3.38 13.89 -27.99
N GLU A 40 4.26 14.65 -27.33
CA GLU A 40 4.34 16.13 -27.43
C GLU A 40 4.63 16.61 -28.86
N GLU A 41 5.28 15.80 -29.71
CA GLU A 41 5.57 16.24 -31.08
C GLU A 41 4.33 16.26 -32.00
N LYS A 42 3.17 15.74 -31.56
CA LYS A 42 1.90 15.84 -32.35
C LYS A 42 1.17 17.18 -32.17
N PHE A 43 1.97 18.24 -31.98
CA PHE A 43 1.75 19.67 -31.75
C PHE A 43 0.77 20.44 -32.70
N ARG A 44 -0.17 19.79 -33.40
CA ARG A 44 -1.18 20.49 -34.24
C ARG A 44 -2.61 20.03 -34.01
N SER A 45 -2.94 19.71 -32.77
CA SER A 45 -4.32 19.46 -32.33
C SER A 45 -4.72 20.29 -31.11
N SER A 46 -4.31 21.57 -31.08
CA SER A 46 -4.57 22.50 -29.95
C SER A 46 -6.07 22.60 -29.57
N ASN A 47 -7.00 22.54 -30.54
CA ASN A 47 -8.44 22.49 -30.26
C ASN A 47 -8.90 21.13 -29.71
N SER A 48 -8.26 20.01 -30.10
CA SER A 48 -8.62 18.69 -29.55
C SER A 48 -8.01 18.44 -28.17
N VAL A 49 -6.90 19.09 -27.81
CA VAL A 49 -6.27 18.92 -26.49
C VAL A 49 -7.17 19.49 -25.39
N ALA A 50 -7.77 20.67 -25.60
CA ALA A 50 -8.73 21.23 -24.64
C ALA A 50 -9.96 20.30 -24.48
N PHE A 51 -10.50 19.79 -25.58
CA PHE A 51 -11.62 18.83 -25.55
C PHE A 51 -11.22 17.52 -24.86
N HIS A 52 -10.05 16.98 -25.15
CA HIS A 52 -9.54 15.75 -24.57
C HIS A 52 -9.29 15.92 -23.07
N SER A 53 -8.65 17.01 -22.64
CA SER A 53 -8.46 17.30 -21.21
C SER A 53 -9.79 17.48 -20.46
N ALA A 54 -10.79 18.11 -21.08
CA ALA A 54 -12.13 18.24 -20.52
C ALA A 54 -12.84 16.87 -20.41
N ILE A 55 -12.72 16.00 -21.41
CA ILE A 55 -13.23 14.62 -21.34
C ILE A 55 -12.50 13.83 -20.25
N VAL A 56 -11.18 13.87 -20.22
CA VAL A 56 -10.35 13.14 -19.26
C VAL A 56 -10.69 13.58 -17.84
N SER A 57 -10.81 14.88 -17.57
CA SER A 57 -11.18 15.40 -16.26
C SER A 57 -12.62 15.02 -15.88
N LYS A 58 -13.58 15.10 -16.81
CA LYS A 58 -14.95 14.62 -16.58
C LYS A 58 -14.97 13.12 -16.27
N LEU A 59 -14.23 12.30 -17.02
CA LEU A 59 -14.13 10.86 -16.83
C LEU A 59 -13.50 10.54 -15.48
N LYS A 60 -12.37 11.16 -15.13
CA LYS A 60 -11.72 11.03 -13.81
C LYS A 60 -12.71 11.38 -12.70
N ASN A 61 -13.44 12.49 -12.82
CA ASN A 61 -14.44 12.89 -11.83
C ASN A 61 -15.60 11.89 -11.73
N ILE A 62 -16.06 11.31 -12.84
CA ILE A 62 -17.12 10.29 -12.84
C ILE A 62 -16.64 9.00 -12.15
N LEU A 63 -15.38 8.60 -12.38
CA LEU A 63 -14.80 7.40 -11.79
C LEU A 63 -14.41 7.58 -10.31
N LEU A 64 -13.95 8.77 -9.93
CA LEU A 64 -13.44 9.03 -8.58
C LEU A 64 -14.55 9.45 -7.59
N LYS A 65 -15.60 10.13 -8.07
CA LYS A 65 -16.77 10.51 -7.24
C LYS A 65 -17.38 9.37 -6.44
N PRO A 66 -17.69 8.18 -7.00
CA PRO A 66 -18.26 7.09 -6.22
C PRO A 66 -17.30 6.57 -5.15
N ILE A 67 -15.99 6.56 -5.42
CA ILE A 67 -14.96 6.16 -4.45
C ILE A 67 -14.89 7.16 -3.29
N GLN A 68 -14.94 8.46 -3.59
CA GLN A 68 -14.99 9.51 -2.57
C GLN A 68 -16.27 9.44 -1.73
N LEU A 69 -17.42 9.21 -2.39
CA LEU A 69 -18.70 9.03 -1.71
C LEU A 69 -18.66 7.81 -0.78
N TRP A 70 -18.08 6.70 -1.23
CA TRP A 70 -17.89 5.52 -0.41
C TRP A 70 -16.99 5.79 0.80
N SER A 71 -15.87 6.48 0.61
CA SER A 71 -14.97 6.87 1.70
C SER A 71 -15.67 7.75 2.74
N TYR A 72 -16.49 8.70 2.28
CA TYR A 72 -17.32 9.53 3.15
C TYR A 72 -18.29 8.70 4.00
N PHE A 73 -19.00 7.74 3.38
CA PHE A 73 -19.89 6.84 4.10
C PHE A 73 -19.15 5.93 5.07
N TYR A 74 -17.98 5.42 4.69
CA TYR A 74 -17.17 4.55 5.54
C TYR A 74 -16.72 5.25 6.82
N CYS A 75 -16.35 6.53 6.73
CA CYS A 75 -15.99 7.35 7.89
C CYS A 75 -17.17 7.51 8.86
N HIS A 76 -18.37 7.75 8.31
CA HIS A 76 -19.54 8.06 9.11
C HIS A 76 -20.24 6.82 9.68
N TRP A 77 -20.24 5.70 8.94
CA TRP A 77 -20.93 4.45 9.30
C TRP A 77 -20.05 3.22 9.03
N PRO A 78 -18.90 3.06 9.72
CA PRO A 78 -17.92 2.03 9.37
C PRO A 78 -18.50 0.61 9.45
N ARG A 79 -19.26 0.29 10.49
CA ARG A 79 -19.86 -1.04 10.68
C ARG A 79 -20.87 -1.40 9.59
N SER A 80 -21.70 -0.45 9.17
CA SER A 80 -22.70 -0.70 8.12
C SER A 80 -22.01 -0.90 6.78
N CYS A 81 -21.00 -0.07 6.48
CA CYS A 81 -20.24 -0.17 5.24
C CYS A 81 -19.45 -1.48 5.16
N THR A 82 -18.81 -1.93 6.25
CA THR A 82 -18.09 -3.22 6.26
C THR A 82 -19.03 -4.39 6.07
N VAL A 83 -20.19 -4.43 6.74
CA VAL A 83 -21.18 -5.49 6.54
C VAL A 83 -21.65 -5.52 5.08
N PHE A 84 -21.99 -4.37 4.51
CA PHE A 84 -22.43 -4.29 3.11
C PHE A 84 -21.33 -4.74 2.13
N ALA A 85 -20.07 -4.33 2.35
CA ALA A 85 -18.93 -4.78 1.55
C ALA A 85 -18.71 -6.30 1.63
N ILE A 86 -18.78 -6.88 2.83
CA ILE A 86 -18.65 -8.32 3.04
C ILE A 86 -19.82 -9.06 2.39
N SER A 87 -21.05 -8.56 2.48
CA SER A 87 -22.21 -9.16 1.81
C SER A 87 -22.03 -9.19 0.29
N LEU A 88 -21.57 -8.09 -0.32
CA LEU A 88 -21.25 -8.05 -1.75
C LEU A 88 -20.15 -9.05 -2.11
N TRP A 89 -19.10 -9.13 -1.29
CA TRP A 89 -18.02 -10.09 -1.50
C TRP A 89 -18.50 -11.55 -1.43
N ILE A 90 -19.39 -11.88 -0.48
CA ILE A 90 -20.01 -13.21 -0.38
C ILE A 90 -20.85 -13.54 -1.61
N ILE A 91 -21.59 -12.58 -2.16
CA ILE A 91 -22.40 -12.78 -3.38
C ILE A 91 -21.50 -13.08 -4.58
N VAL A 92 -20.41 -12.32 -4.75
CA VAL A 92 -19.43 -12.58 -5.83
C VAL A 92 -18.76 -13.93 -5.61
N GLN A 93 -18.36 -14.24 -4.38
CA GLN A 93 -17.77 -15.53 -4.03
C GLN A 93 -18.72 -16.70 -4.34
N TRP A 94 -20.01 -16.55 -4.04
CA TRP A 94 -21.04 -17.53 -4.37
C TRP A 94 -21.11 -17.77 -5.88
N TYR A 95 -21.11 -16.70 -6.67
CA TYR A 95 -21.12 -16.77 -8.13
C TYR A 95 -19.89 -17.49 -8.70
N PHE A 96 -18.69 -17.22 -8.18
CA PHE A 96 -17.47 -17.94 -8.61
C PHE A 96 -17.46 -19.40 -8.18
N THR A 97 -18.04 -19.74 -7.04
CA THR A 97 -18.21 -21.13 -6.60
C THR A 97 -19.12 -21.90 -7.57
N PHE A 98 -20.13 -21.26 -8.15
CA PHE A 98 -20.98 -21.87 -9.19
C PHE A 98 -20.20 -22.22 -10.47
N ILE A 99 -19.12 -21.48 -10.77
CA ILE A 99 -18.24 -21.71 -11.93
C ILE A 99 -17.11 -22.72 -11.59
N GLU A 100 -17.20 -23.43 -10.46
CA GLU A 100 -16.16 -24.34 -9.94
C GLU A 100 -14.80 -23.67 -9.67
N PHE A 101 -14.72 -22.34 -9.76
CA PHE A 101 -13.51 -21.55 -9.55
C PHE A 101 -13.50 -20.82 -8.20
N GLY A 102 -14.39 -21.21 -7.29
CA GLY A 102 -14.61 -20.53 -6.02
C GLY A 102 -13.36 -20.42 -5.16
N LEU A 103 -12.58 -21.50 -5.03
CA LEU A 103 -11.40 -21.51 -4.16
C LEU A 103 -10.27 -20.61 -4.69
N VAL A 104 -10.04 -20.60 -6.01
CA VAL A 104 -9.00 -19.75 -6.61
C VAL A 104 -9.36 -18.28 -6.46
N PHE A 105 -10.64 -17.94 -6.65
CA PHE A 105 -11.15 -16.60 -6.40
C PHE A 105 -11.01 -16.22 -4.92
N PHE A 106 -11.34 -17.11 -3.99
CA PHE A 106 -11.22 -16.87 -2.54
C PHE A 106 -9.76 -16.54 -2.16
N ILE A 107 -8.81 -17.39 -2.52
CA ILE A 107 -7.38 -17.18 -2.21
C ILE A 107 -6.87 -15.90 -2.87
N SER A 108 -7.17 -15.68 -4.16
CA SER A 108 -6.76 -14.45 -4.85
C SER A 108 -7.36 -13.20 -4.20
N SER A 109 -8.60 -13.27 -3.73
CA SER A 109 -9.26 -12.16 -3.05
C SER A 109 -8.64 -11.87 -1.68
N LEU A 110 -8.19 -12.89 -0.94
CA LEU A 110 -7.44 -12.71 0.31
C LEU A 110 -6.12 -11.98 0.06
N PHE A 111 -5.37 -12.39 -0.96
CA PHE A 111 -4.16 -11.66 -1.37
C PHE A 111 -4.48 -10.23 -1.80
N PHE A 112 -5.54 -10.02 -2.58
CA PHE A 112 -5.94 -8.69 -3.03
C PHE A 112 -6.30 -7.77 -1.85
N VAL A 113 -7.10 -8.27 -0.89
CA VAL A 113 -7.41 -7.55 0.35
C VAL A 113 -6.13 -7.29 1.14
N LEU A 114 -5.23 -8.27 1.28
CA LEU A 114 -3.96 -8.10 1.96
C LEU A 114 -3.12 -7.00 1.32
N PHE A 115 -2.97 -6.98 -0.01
CA PHE A 115 -2.19 -5.97 -0.73
C PHE A 115 -2.78 -4.57 -0.59
N ILE A 116 -4.10 -4.42 -0.65
CA ILE A 116 -4.76 -3.12 -0.45
C ILE A 116 -4.60 -2.62 1.00
N ASN A 117 -4.62 -3.55 1.97
CA ASN A 117 -4.41 -3.23 3.38
C ASN A 117 -2.94 -3.16 3.78
N LEU A 118 -2.01 -3.47 2.85
CA LEU A 118 -0.58 -3.44 3.14
C LEU A 118 -0.13 -1.98 3.25
N GLY A 119 -0.21 -1.52 4.49
CA GLY A 119 0.47 -0.37 5.09
C GLY A 119 1.55 0.31 4.24
N ASN A 120 1.40 1.57 3.82
CA ASN A 120 2.57 2.43 3.73
C ASN A 120 2.87 2.86 5.17
N ARG A 121 3.88 2.23 5.76
CA ARG A 121 4.36 2.62 7.09
C ARG A 121 4.89 4.03 7.00
N LYS A 122 4.45 4.90 7.91
CA LYS A 122 5.21 6.13 8.14
C LYS A 122 6.61 5.72 8.56
N SER A 123 7.64 6.38 8.03
CA SER A 123 9.05 6.06 8.30
C SER A 123 9.40 6.06 9.79
N ASN A 124 8.56 6.66 10.64
CA ASN A 124 8.74 6.75 12.09
C ASN A 124 7.81 5.84 12.90
N GLU A 125 6.98 5.02 12.27
CA GLU A 125 6.16 4.06 13.01
C GLU A 125 7.06 2.94 13.54
N LEU A 126 6.80 2.51 14.77
CA LEU A 126 7.48 1.40 15.43
C LEU A 126 7.24 0.10 14.67
N SER A 127 8.29 -0.66 14.37
CA SER A 127 8.14 -1.98 13.74
C SER A 127 7.78 -2.99 14.81
N ALA A 128 7.16 -4.11 14.46
CA ALA A 128 6.99 -5.19 15.46
C ALA A 128 8.34 -5.59 16.10
N TYR A 129 9.45 -5.37 15.39
CA TYR A 129 10.80 -5.61 15.86
C TYR A 129 11.35 -4.53 16.79
N SER A 130 10.79 -3.32 16.81
CA SER A 130 11.20 -2.30 17.79
C SER A 130 10.79 -2.68 19.22
N VAL A 131 9.84 -3.61 19.39
CA VAL A 131 9.54 -4.22 20.71
C VAL A 131 10.78 -4.88 21.31
N PHE A 132 11.63 -5.48 20.46
CA PHE A 132 12.87 -6.12 20.90
C PHE A 132 14.09 -5.19 20.83
N ASN A 133 13.95 -4.02 20.20
CA ASN A 133 15.05 -3.08 19.99
C ASN A 133 14.55 -1.63 19.91
N PRO A 134 14.19 -1.02 21.06
CA PRO A 134 13.60 0.32 21.11
C PRO A 134 14.55 1.43 20.63
N HIS A 135 15.87 1.20 20.68
CA HIS A 135 16.89 2.17 20.23
C HIS A 135 17.42 1.89 18.82
N CYS A 136 16.90 0.88 18.11
CA CYS A 136 17.50 0.39 16.86
C CYS A 136 19.01 0.10 17.00
N GLU A 137 19.45 -0.31 18.19
CA GLU A 137 20.86 -0.60 18.44
C GLU A 137 21.20 -2.00 17.92
N ARG A 138 22.32 -2.13 17.22
CA ARG A 138 22.79 -3.39 16.64
C ARG A 138 22.80 -4.51 17.69
N LEU A 139 22.14 -5.64 17.38
CA LEU A 139 22.13 -6.79 18.30
C LEU A 139 23.55 -7.34 18.46
N PRO A 140 24.02 -7.59 19.70
CA PRO A 140 25.33 -8.19 19.93
C PRO A 140 25.40 -9.58 19.28
N GLY A 141 26.38 -9.78 18.40
CA GLY A 141 26.58 -11.04 17.65
C GLY A 141 26.09 -11.02 16.20
N THR A 142 25.43 -9.96 15.73
CA THR A 142 25.21 -9.76 14.28
C THR A 142 26.55 -9.50 13.60
N LEU A 143 26.84 -10.26 12.54
CA LEU A 143 28.07 -10.10 11.74
C LEU A 143 28.01 -8.75 11.02
N THR A 144 28.65 -7.74 11.61
CA THR A 144 28.77 -6.40 11.05
C THR A 144 29.67 -6.42 9.81
N ALA A 145 29.45 -5.53 8.85
CA ALA A 145 30.29 -5.42 7.66
C ALA A 145 31.78 -5.20 8.00
N GLU A 146 32.06 -4.48 9.09
CA GLU A 146 33.42 -4.22 9.58
C GLU A 146 34.10 -5.51 10.10
N HIS A 147 33.34 -6.41 10.72
CA HIS A 147 33.86 -7.74 11.12
C HIS A 147 34.09 -8.63 9.89
N PHE A 148 33.17 -8.60 8.92
CA PHE A 148 33.32 -9.33 7.67
C PHE A 148 34.56 -8.90 6.89
N GLU A 149 34.77 -7.59 6.74
CA GLU A 149 35.94 -7.01 6.09
C GLU A 149 37.23 -7.42 6.80
N ARG A 150 37.26 -7.36 8.14
CA ARG A 150 38.42 -7.80 8.92
C ARG A 150 38.75 -9.28 8.72
N ASP A 151 37.74 -10.15 8.68
CA ASP A 151 37.94 -11.60 8.48
C ASP A 151 38.38 -11.92 7.04
N LEU A 152 37.88 -11.19 6.05
CA LEU A 152 38.36 -11.28 4.66
C LEU A 152 39.83 -10.86 4.56
N LEU A 153 40.19 -9.68 5.08
CA LEU A 153 41.57 -9.18 5.05
C LEU A 153 42.54 -10.10 5.81
N LYS A 154 42.11 -10.66 6.94
CA LYS A 154 42.92 -11.60 7.70
C LYS A 154 43.17 -12.91 6.94
N ARG A 155 42.21 -13.37 6.13
CA ARG A 155 42.39 -14.53 5.23
C ARG A 155 43.32 -14.20 4.07
N GLU A 156 43.24 -13.01 3.48
CA GLU A 156 44.12 -12.59 2.39
C GLU A 156 45.59 -12.58 2.83
N VAL A 157 45.88 -12.02 4.01
CA VAL A 157 47.26 -12.00 4.56
C VAL A 157 47.77 -13.41 4.92
N LEU A 158 46.90 -14.31 5.38
CA LEU A 158 47.30 -15.68 5.74
C LEU A 158 47.58 -16.60 4.54
N HIS A 159 47.15 -16.21 3.33
CA HIS A 159 47.40 -16.96 2.10
C HIS A 159 48.56 -16.40 1.24
N GLN A 160 49.28 -15.38 1.74
CA GLN A 160 50.56 -14.92 1.18
C GLN A 160 51.75 -15.46 1.98
#